data_AF-A0A7S0H1A3-F1
#
_entry.id   AF-A0A7S0H1A3-F1
#
_cell.length_a   1.000
_cell.length_b   1.000
_cell.length_c   1.000
_cell.angle_alpha   90.00
_cell.angle_beta   90.00
_cell.angle_gamma   90.00
#
_symmetry.space_group_name_H-M   'P 1'
#
loop_
_entity.id
_entity.type
_entity.pdbx_description
1 polymer ?
#
loop_
_entity_poly.entity_id
_entity_poly.type
_entity_poly.pdbx_seq_one_letter_code
_entity_poly.pdbx_strand_id
1 'polypeptide(L)'
;TFDVSLLTIDDGIFEVKATAGDTHLGGEDFDQRLMEHFAKEFKRKHRSDIKGNEKALRRLRTACERAKRTLSSSTRASVEIDSLHEGIDFSATINRARFE
;
A
#
# COMPACT_ATOMS: atom_id res chain seq x y z
N THR A 1 5.32 -11.50 -1.28
CA THR A 1 5.57 -12.60 -2.22
C THR A 1 4.30 -12.86 -2.98
N PHE A 2 4.45 -13.32 -4.22
CA PHE A 2 3.37 -13.75 -5.08
C PHE A 2 3.72 -15.17 -5.55
N ASP A 3 2.99 -16.16 -5.08
CA ASP A 3 3.28 -17.57 -5.31
C ASP A 3 2.06 -18.25 -5.96
N VAL A 4 2.30 -19.04 -7.01
CA VAL A 4 1.28 -19.80 -7.73
C VAL A 4 1.71 -21.25 -7.79
N SER A 5 0.85 -22.15 -7.31
CA SER A 5 1.08 -23.60 -7.33
C SER A 5 -0.05 -24.31 -8.07
N LEU A 6 0.30 -25.29 -8.90
CA LEU A 6 -0.63 -26.22 -9.51
C LEU A 6 -0.59 -27.53 -8.73
N LEU A 7 -1.74 -27.94 -8.17
CA LEU A 7 -1.86 -29.16 -7.37
C LEU A 7 -2.87 -30.13 -7.98
N THR A 8 -2.59 -31.42 -7.85
CA THR A 8 -3.57 -32.49 -8.03
C THR A 8 -3.97 -33.01 -6.65
N ILE A 9 -5.26 -33.21 -6.43
CA ILE A 9 -5.81 -33.73 -5.17
C ILE A 9 -6.63 -34.97 -5.51
N ASP A 10 -6.20 -36.13 -5.01
CA ASP A 10 -6.86 -37.41 -5.25
C ASP A 10 -6.73 -38.30 -4.01
N ASP A 11 -7.85 -38.85 -3.52
CA ASP A 11 -7.92 -39.67 -2.29
C ASP A 11 -7.13 -39.13 -1.08
N GLY A 12 -7.13 -37.82 -0.90
CA GLY A 12 -6.40 -37.15 0.19
C GLY A 12 -4.90 -36.98 -0.04
N ILE A 13 -4.37 -37.40 -1.18
CA ILE A 13 -3.01 -37.13 -1.64
C ILE A 13 -2.98 -35.76 -2.31
N PHE A 14 -2.05 -34.91 -1.85
CA PHE A 14 -1.78 -33.60 -2.43
C PHE A 14 -0.46 -33.68 -3.21
N GLU A 15 -0.52 -33.63 -4.53
CA GLU A 15 0.67 -33.67 -5.40
C GLU A 15 0.89 -32.30 -6.05
N VAL A 16 2.06 -31.70 -5.82
CA VAL A 16 2.47 -30.45 -6.46
C VAL A 16 3.03 -30.75 -7.85
N LYS A 17 2.36 -30.25 -8.89
CA LYS A 17 2.78 -30.44 -10.29
C LYS A 17 3.72 -29.34 -10.77
N ALA A 18 3.51 -28.11 -10.30
CA ALA A 18 4.34 -26.96 -10.63
C ALA A 18 4.19 -25.87 -9.56
N THR A 19 5.26 -25.11 -9.32
CA THR A 19 5.25 -23.89 -8.51
C THR A 19 6.06 -22.81 -9.24
N ALA A 20 5.54 -21.59 -9.26
CA ALA A 20 6.21 -20.41 -9.77
C ALA A 20 5.84 -19.20 -8.90
N GLY A 21 6.61 -18.12 -8.96
CA GLY A 21 6.32 -16.92 -8.18
C GLY A 21 7.40 -15.86 -8.21
N ASP A 22 7.13 -14.75 -7.53
CA ASP A 22 8.06 -13.65 -7.28
C ASP A 22 8.10 -13.34 -5.77
N THR A 23 9.27 -13.51 -5.17
CA THR A 23 9.48 -13.26 -3.74
C THR A 23 9.50 -11.77 -3.39
N HIS A 24 9.68 -10.88 -4.37
CA HIS A 24 9.78 -9.43 -4.17
C HIS A 24 8.50 -8.68 -4.59
N LEU A 25 7.47 -9.39 -5.06
CA LEU A 25 6.18 -8.80 -5.38
C LEU A 25 5.15 -9.09 -4.28
N GLY A 26 4.42 -8.09 -3.81
CA GLY A 26 3.39 -8.27 -2.80
C GLY A 26 2.66 -6.99 -2.44
N GLY A 27 1.92 -7.06 -1.32
CA GLY A 27 1.11 -5.94 -0.84
C GLY A 27 1.93 -4.70 -0.48
N GLU A 28 3.20 -4.85 -0.13
CA GLU A 28 4.10 -3.75 0.24
C GLU A 28 4.49 -2.87 -0.95
N ASP A 29 4.51 -3.41 -2.17
CA ASP A 29 4.78 -2.62 -3.38
C ASP A 29 3.67 -1.60 -3.63
N PHE A 30 2.43 -2.02 -3.42
CA PHE A 30 1.27 -1.13 -3.50
C PHE A 30 1.31 -0.08 -2.39
N ASP A 31 1.68 -0.47 -1.17
CA ASP A 31 1.84 0.48 -0.06
C ASP A 31 2.92 1.52 -0.37
N GLN A 32 4.05 1.08 -0.92
CA GLN A 32 5.16 1.96 -1.31
C GLN A 32 4.75 2.94 -2.41
N ARG A 33 4.10 2.47 -3.48
CA ARG A 33 3.61 3.35 -4.56
C ARG A 33 2.58 4.36 -4.06
N LEU A 34 1.67 3.94 -3.18
CA LEU A 34 0.68 4.82 -2.58
C LEU A 34 1.33 5.85 -1.64
N MET A 35 2.32 5.43 -0.87
CA MET A 35 3.10 6.32 -0.01
C MET A 35 3.87 7.37 -0.82
N GLU A 36 4.47 6.98 -1.95
CA GLU A 36 5.13 7.92 -2.87
C GLU A 36 4.15 8.90 -3.52
N HIS A 37 2.95 8.45 -3.88
CA HIS A 37 1.87 9.29 -4.39
C HIS A 37 1.52 10.40 -3.39
N PHE A 38 1.25 10.02 -2.13
CA PHE A 38 0.87 10.98 -1.10
C PHE A 38 2.04 11.83 -0.60
N ALA A 39 3.27 11.33 -0.60
CA ALA A 39 4.45 12.15 -0.30
C ALA A 39 4.64 13.25 -1.36
N LYS A 40 4.43 12.94 -2.65
CA LYS A 40 4.43 13.94 -3.73
C LYS A 40 3.27 14.93 -3.57
N GLU A 41 2.09 14.46 -3.17
CA GLU A 41 0.94 15.32 -2.93
C GLU A 41 1.17 16.27 -1.74
N PHE A 42 1.72 15.77 -0.64
CA PHE A 42 2.10 16.57 0.53
C PHE A 42 3.10 17.67 0.13
N LYS A 43 4.15 17.30 -0.61
CA LYS A 43 5.14 18.26 -1.13
C LYS A 43 4.53 19.32 -2.02
N ARG A 44 3.55 18.95 -2.86
CA ARG A 44 2.85 19.90 -3.72
C ARG A 44 1.94 20.85 -2.91
N LYS A 45 1.20 20.33 -1.92
CA LYS A 45 0.25 21.12 -1.11
C LYS A 45 0.94 22.05 -0.12
N HIS A 46 1.99 21.56 0.56
CA HIS A 46 2.61 22.24 1.69
C HIS A 46 4.02 22.76 1.41
N ARG A 47 4.56 22.51 0.20
CA ARG A 47 5.93 22.88 -0.19
C ARG A 47 7.02 22.33 0.75
N SER A 48 6.72 21.27 1.49
CA SER A 48 7.62 20.61 2.44
C SER A 48 7.79 19.13 2.07
N ASP A 49 8.98 18.57 2.27
CA ASP A 49 9.32 17.20 1.86
C ASP A 49 9.50 16.29 3.07
N ILE A 50 8.70 15.23 3.15
CA ILE A 50 8.71 14.27 4.26
C ILE A 50 9.71 13.13 4.07
N LYS A 51 10.39 13.04 2.91
CA LYS A 51 11.30 11.92 2.60
C LYS A 51 12.46 11.76 3.58
N GLY A 52 12.91 12.85 4.22
CA GLY A 52 13.97 12.79 5.24
C GLY A 52 13.46 12.46 6.64
N ASN A 53 12.15 12.34 6.86
CA ASN A 53 11.55 12.12 8.17
C ASN A 53 10.99 10.71 8.28
N GLU A 54 11.79 9.77 8.81
CA GLU A 54 11.41 8.36 8.96
C GLU A 54 10.13 8.17 9.79
N LYS A 55 9.92 9.01 10.82
CA LYS A 55 8.70 8.97 11.65
C LYS A 55 7.48 9.35 10.83
N ALA A 56 7.56 10.40 10.02
CA ALA A 56 6.48 10.82 9.12
C ALA A 56 6.19 9.74 8.07
N LEU A 57 7.23 9.19 7.45
CA LEU A 57 7.11 8.10 6.47
C LEU A 57 6.46 6.86 7.07
N ARG A 58 6.83 6.46 8.28
CA ARG A 58 6.23 5.30 8.96
C ARG A 58 4.73 5.52 9.21
N ARG A 59 4.34 6.72 9.65
CA ARG A 59 2.92 7.07 9.86
C ARG A 59 2.14 7.07 8.54
N LEU A 60 2.73 7.63 7.49
CA LEU A 60 2.13 7.63 6.16
C LEU A 60 1.98 6.21 5.61
N ARG A 61 2.97 5.33 5.78
CA ARG A 61 2.90 3.91 5.36
C ARG A 61 1.72 3.20 6.02
N THR A 62 1.57 3.34 7.34
CA THR A 62 0.44 2.72 8.08
C THR A 62 -0.92 3.22 7.58
N ALA A 63 -1.03 4.52 7.26
CA ALA A 63 -2.26 5.07 6.69
C ALA A 63 -2.52 4.59 5.26
N CYS A 64 -1.47 4.45 4.43
CA CYS A 64 -1.54 3.91 3.08
C CYS A 64 -2.01 2.45 3.09
N GLU A 65 -1.46 1.62 3.97
CA GLU A 65 -1.86 0.22 4.10
C GLU A 65 -3.35 0.10 4.47
N ARG A 66 -3.82 0.95 5.41
CA ARG A 66 -5.25 1.03 5.76
C ARG A 66 -6.10 1.45 4.57
N ALA A 67 -5.68 2.48 3.83
CA ALA A 67 -6.38 2.94 2.64
C ALA A 67 -6.45 1.84 1.56
N LYS A 68 -5.35 1.14 1.30
CA LYS A 68 -5.29 -0.03 0.40
C LYS A 68 -6.31 -1.09 0.78
N ARG A 69 -6.33 -1.50 2.06
CA ARG A 69 -7.29 -2.49 2.57
C ARG A 69 -8.74 -2.03 2.38
N THR A 70 -9.03 -0.75 2.64
CA THR A 70 -10.35 -0.17 2.40
C THR A 70 -10.71 -0.19 0.91
N LEU A 71 -9.77 0.11 0.02
CA LEU A 71 -9.99 0.09 -1.42
C LEU A 71 -10.26 -1.32 -1.97
N SER A 72 -9.82 -2.38 -1.30
CA SER A 72 -10.16 -3.76 -1.68
C SER A 72 -11.67 -4.06 -1.60
N SER A 73 -12.41 -3.36 -0.72
CA SER A 73 -13.87 -3.53 -0.57
C SER A 73 -14.68 -2.31 -0.99
N SER A 74 -14.10 -1.11 -0.95
CA SER A 74 -14.75 0.18 -1.26
C SER A 74 -14.15 0.88 -2.48
N THR A 75 -14.92 1.73 -3.14
CA THR A 75 -14.45 2.48 -4.32
C THR A 75 -13.64 3.72 -3.97
N ARG A 76 -13.59 4.12 -2.69
CA ARG A 76 -12.90 5.31 -2.19
C ARG A 76 -12.33 5.06 -0.79
N ALA A 77 -11.20 5.69 -0.49
CA ALA A 77 -10.59 5.71 0.85
C ALA A 77 -10.00 7.10 1.15
N SER A 78 -10.01 7.47 2.43
CA SER A 78 -9.36 8.68 2.94
C SER A 78 -8.10 8.33 3.73
N VAL A 79 -7.10 9.21 3.64
CA VAL A 79 -5.87 9.18 4.43
C VAL A 79 -5.84 10.46 5.24
N GLU A 80 -5.92 10.31 6.56
CA GLU A 80 -5.95 11.42 7.53
C GLU A 80 -4.88 11.16 8.59
N ILE A 81 -3.97 12.12 8.76
CA ILE A 81 -2.83 12.02 9.69
C ILE A 81 -2.57 13.38 10.32
N ASP A 82 -2.80 13.48 11.62
CA ASP A 82 -2.53 14.69 12.38
C ASP A 82 -1.02 14.95 12.51
N SER A 83 -0.56 16.18 12.33
CA SER A 83 0.83 16.59 12.50
C SER A 83 1.81 15.64 11.81
N LEU A 84 1.55 15.30 10.54
CA LEU A 84 2.36 14.38 9.76
C LEU A 84 3.82 14.84 9.71
N HIS A 85 4.05 16.15 9.48
CA HIS A 85 5.38 16.75 9.43
C HIS A 85 5.32 18.21 9.89
N GLU A 86 6.23 18.62 10.78
CA GLU A 86 6.34 20.02 11.27
C GLU A 86 5.00 20.61 11.78
N GLY A 87 4.15 19.79 12.41
CA GLY A 87 2.84 20.21 12.90
C GLY A 87 1.76 20.35 11.81
N ILE A 88 2.06 19.99 10.56
CA ILE A 88 1.12 20.04 9.45
C ILE A 88 0.29 18.75 9.41
N ASP A 89 -1.02 18.91 9.50
CA ASP A 89 -1.98 17.82 9.28
C ASP A 89 -2.05 17.46 7.79
N PHE A 90 -2.22 16.18 7.49
CA PHE A 90 -2.38 15.69 6.14
C PHE A 90 -3.73 15.01 5.96
N SER A 91 -4.51 15.49 4.99
CA SER A 91 -5.74 14.85 4.54
C SER A 91 -5.75 14.72 3.01
N ALA A 92 -6.06 13.52 2.54
CA ALA A 92 -6.22 13.20 1.12
C ALA A 92 -7.27 12.10 0.93
N THR A 93 -7.82 12.02 -0.27
CA THR A 93 -8.76 10.97 -0.67
C THR A 93 -8.31 10.37 -1.97
N ILE A 94 -8.43 9.05 -2.11
CA ILE A 94 -8.13 8.31 -3.32
C ILE A 94 -9.31 7.41 -3.68
N ASN A 95 -9.57 7.25 -4.97
CA ASN A 95 -10.54 6.28 -5.48
C ASN A 95 -9.82 5.05 -6.03
N ARG A 96 -10.56 3.93 -6.15
CA ARG A 96 -10.01 2.66 -6.63
C ARG A 96 -9.38 2.78 -8.01
N ALA A 97 -10.01 3.53 -8.92
CA ALA A 97 -9.50 3.77 -10.27
C ALA A 97 -8.19 4.55 -10.35
N ARG A 98 -7.83 5.32 -9.31
CA ARG A 98 -6.50 5.97 -9.20
C ARG A 98 -5.47 5.08 -8.53
N PHE A 99 -5.92 4.08 -7.79
CA PHE A 99 -5.06 3.13 -7.08
C PHE A 99 -4.59 2.00 -7.99
N GLU A 100 -5.50 1.50 -8.84
CA GLU A 100 -5.22 0.55 -9.93
C GLU A 100 -4.44 1.21 -11.08
#